data_AF-A0AAV4G1A4-F1
#
_entry.id   AF-A0AAV4G1A4-F1
#
_cell.length_a   1.000
_cell.length_b   1.000
_cell.length_c   1.000
_cell.angle_alpha   90.00
_cell.angle_beta   90.00
_cell.angle_gamma   90.00
#
_symmetry.space_group_name_H-M   'P 1'
#
loop_
_entity.id
_entity.type
_entity.pdbx_description
1 polymer ?
#
loop_
_entity_poly.entity_id
_entity_poly.type
_entity_poly.pdbx_seq_one_letter_code
_entity_poly.pdbx_strand_id
1 'polypeptide(L)' 'MPEDWKQSEIVPIYKQKGDPLDCGNYRGIKLLEHGKKVLEKIIEGRLRKTVEIDPMQFGFTPGRGTTDAIFTFQQILE' A
#
# COMPACT_ATOMS: atom_id res chain seq x y z
N MET A 1 -7.04 17.89 -16.20
CA MET A 1 -7.47 16.70 -15.44
C MET A 1 -8.96 16.84 -15.18
N PRO A 2 -9.75 15.75 -15.26
CA PRO A 2 -11.15 15.77 -14.86
C PRO A 2 -11.31 16.28 -13.42
N GLU A 3 -12.38 17.02 -13.15
CA GLU A 3 -12.61 17.59 -11.82
C GLU A 3 -12.82 16.49 -10.76
N ASP A 4 -13.44 15.38 -11.16
CA ASP A 4 -13.68 14.19 -10.33
C ASP A 4 -12.38 13.57 -9.79
N TRP A 5 -11.24 13.78 -10.46
CA TRP A 5 -9.95 13.25 -10.02
C TRP A 5 -9.41 13.96 -8.77
N LYS A 6 -9.99 15.12 -8.42
CA LYS A 6 -9.71 15.84 -7.18
C LYS A 6 -10.50 15.29 -5.99
N GLN A 7 -11.56 14.52 -6.26
CA GLN A 7 -12.43 13.94 -5.23
C GLN A 7 -12.00 12.51 -4.88
N SER A 8 -12.40 12.05 -3.71
CA SER A 8 -12.24 10.67 -3.27
C SER A 8 -13.19 10.37 -2.11
N GLU A 9 -13.70 9.15 -2.06
CA GLU A 9 -14.54 8.68 -0.96
C GLU A 9 -13.69 7.89 0.06
N ILE A 10 -13.91 8.09 1.36
CA ILE A 10 -13.25 7.31 2.41
C ILE A 10 -14.26 6.33 2.98
N VAL A 11 -13.99 5.03 2.81
CA VAL A 11 -14.83 3.95 3.31
C VAL A 11 -14.13 3.29 4.52
N PRO A 12 -14.74 3.29 5.72
CA PRO A 12 -14.18 2.58 6.86
C PRO A 12 -14.39 1.06 6.71
N ILE A 13 -13.31 0.29 6.81
CA ILE A 13 -13.34 -1.18 6.78
C ILE A 13 -12.91 -1.72 8.15
N TYR A 14 -13.74 -2.57 8.74
CA TYR A 14 -13.43 -3.22 10.02
C TYR A 14 -12.18 -4.08 9.89
N LYS A 15 -11.21 -3.90 10.81
CA LYS A 15 -9.93 -4.63 10.82
C LYS A 15 -10.08 -6.11 11.19
N GLN A 16 -11.29 -6.57 11.50
CA GLN A 16 -11.59 -7.94 11.95
C GLN A 16 -10.84 -8.30 13.25
N LYS A 17 -10.59 -7.30 14.09
CA LYS A 17 -9.90 -7.44 15.36
C LYS A 17 -10.39 -6.36 16.33
N GLY A 18 -10.59 -6.72 17.59
CA GLY A 18 -11.07 -5.81 18.63
C GLY A 18 -12.59 -5.76 18.73
N ASP A 19 -13.11 -4.71 19.37
CA ASP A 19 -14.54 -4.44 19.48
C ASP A 19 -15.04 -3.72 18.21
N PRO A 20 -16.07 -4.23 17.50
CA PRO A 20 -16.70 -3.54 16.38
C PRO A 20 -17.35 -2.19 16.73
N LEU A 21 -17.65 -1.92 17.99
CA LEU A 21 -18.19 -0.62 18.43
C LEU A 21 -17.11 0.44 18.64
N ASP A 22 -15.84 0.03 18.70
CA ASP A 22 -14.71 0.95 18.80
C ASP A 22 -14.26 1.40 17.40
N CYS A 23 -14.43 2.69 17.13
CA CYS A 23 -14.02 3.35 15.89
C CYS A 23 -12.53 3.12 15.55
N GLY A 24 -11.66 2.92 16.55
CA GLY A 24 -10.24 2.62 16.36
C GLY A 24 -9.98 1.30 15.63
N ASN A 25 -10.95 0.39 15.62
CA ASN A 25 -10.85 -0.91 14.97
C ASN A 25 -11.24 -0.89 13.48
N TYR A 26 -11.44 0.29 12.90
CA TYR A 26 -11.67 0.46 11.46
C TYR A 26 -10.46 1.08 10.76
N ARG A 27 -10.30 0.76 9.48
CA ARG A 27 -9.30 1.34 8.58
C ARG A 27 -10.04 2.11 7.49
N GLY A 28 -9.84 3.42 7.41
CA GLY A 28 -10.31 4.20 6.27
C GLY A 28 -9.56 3.81 5.00
N ILE A 29 -10.28 3.42 3.95
CA ILE A 29 -9.73 3.23 2.61
C ILE A 29 -10.23 4.35 1.71
N LYS A 30 -9.31 5.05 1.06
CA LYS A 30 -9.61 6.11 0.09
C LYS A 30 -9.85 5.48 -1.29
N LEU A 31 -11.10 5.54 -1.75
CA LEU A 31 -11.49 5.11 -3.08
C LEU A 31 -11.31 6.27 -4.07
N LEU A 32 -10.52 5.99 -5.11
CA LEU A 32 -10.27 6.90 -6.22
C LEU A 32 -11.14 6.53 -7.43
N GLU A 33 -11.38 7.53 -8.28
CA GLU A 33 -11.96 7.35 -9.61
C GLU A 33 -11.15 6.30 -10.42
N HIS A 34 -11.82 5.50 -11.24
CA HIS A 34 -11.25 4.36 -11.95
C HIS A 34 -10.18 4.76 -12.97
N GLY A 35 -10.44 5.78 -13.79
CA GLY A 35 -9.48 6.33 -14.73
C GLY A 35 -8.20 6.84 -14.05
N LYS A 36 -8.34 7.49 -12.89
CA LYS A 36 -7.19 7.93 -12.08
C LYS A 36 -6.33 6.74 -11.61
N LYS A 37 -6.93 5.64 -11.17
CA LYS A 37 -6.18 4.41 -10.77
C LYS A 37 -5.37 3.84 -11.92
N VAL A 38 -5.92 3.85 -13.14
CA VAL A 38 -5.19 3.39 -14.34
C VAL A 38 -3.97 4.27 -14.60
N LEU A 39 -4.15 5.60 -14.54
CA LEU A 39 -3.04 6.54 -14.71
C LEU A 39 -1.97 6.36 -13.63
N GLU A 40 -2.36 6.23 -12.36
CA GLU A 40 -1.43 5.98 -11.25
C GLU A 40 -0.62 4.70 -11.48
N LYS A 41 -1.24 3.64 -12.01
CA LYS A 41 -0.54 2.39 -12.33
C LYS A 41 0.48 2.56 -13.46
N ILE A 42 0.15 3.34 -14.49
CA ILE A 42 1.09 3.67 -15.58
C ILE A 42 2.28 4.47 -15.04
N ILE A 43 2.02 5.46 -14.18
CA ILE A 43 3.05 6.28 -13.56
C ILE A 43 3.95 5.43 -12.66
N GLU A 44 3.38 4.57 -11.81
CA GLU A 44 4.13 3.65 -10.95
C GLU A 44 5.08 2.77 -11.77
N GLY A 45 4.60 2.19 -12.88
CA GLY A 45 5.44 1.37 -13.76
C GLY A 45 6.59 2.14 -14.43
N ARG A 46 6.43 3.45 -14.65
CA ARG A 46 7.51 4.31 -15.16
C ARG A 46 8.50 4.67 -14.04
N LEU A 47 7.99 5.11 -12.88
CA LEU A 47 8.81 5.48 -11.72
C LEU A 47 9.68 4.32 -11.26
N ARG A 48 9.14 3.10 -11.25
CA ARG A 48 9.88 1.90 -10.84
C ARG A 48 11.09 1.59 -11.73
N LYS A 49 11.17 2.12 -12.95
CA LYS A 49 12.35 1.99 -13.83
C LYS A 49 13.44 3.03 -13.55
N THR A 50 13.11 4.09 -12.81
CA THR A 50 14.00 5.23 -12.56
C THR A 50 14.43 5.30 -11.10
N VAL A 51 13.62 4.78 -10.18
CA VAL A 51 13.90 4.75 -8.75
C VAL A 51 14.70 3.50 -8.42
N GLU A 52 15.86 3.68 -7.79
CA GLU A 52 16.58 2.60 -7.11
C GLU A 52 15.93 2.33 -5.76
N ILE A 53 15.53 1.08 -5.53
CA ILE A 53 14.91 0.64 -4.27
C ILE A 53 15.97 -0.06 -3.44
N ASP A 54 16.05 0.32 -2.16
CA ASP A 54 16.99 -0.27 -1.20
C ASP A 54 16.86 -1.81 -1.14
N PRO A 55 17.96 -2.58 -1.17
CA PRO A 55 17.92 -4.04 -1.04
C PRO A 55 17.34 -4.57 0.29
N MET A 56 17.12 -3.74 1.30
CA MET A 56 16.42 -4.05 2.55
C MET A 56 14.95 -3.59 2.53
N GLN A 57 14.45 -3.07 1.41
CA GLN A 57 13.03 -2.79 1.22
C GLN A 57 12.27 -4.06 0.80
N PHE A 58 11.42 -4.56 1.71
CA PHE A 58 10.58 -5.73 1.48
C PHE A 58 9.13 -5.36 1.15
N GLY A 59 8.62 -4.29 1.75
CA GLY A 59 7.26 -3.81 1.51
C GLY A 59 7.12 -3.20 0.11
N PHE A 60 6.05 -3.56 -0.60
CA PHE A 60 5.74 -3.04 -1.95
C PHE A 60 6.83 -3.33 -3.00
N THR A 61 7.69 -4.32 -2.75
CA THR A 61 8.70 -4.78 -3.70
C THR A 61 8.24 -6.10 -4.33
N PRO A 62 8.12 -6.21 -5.67
CA PRO A 62 7.72 -7.43 -6.34
C PRO A 62 8.61 -8.61 -5.96
N GLY A 63 8.01 -9.75 -5.65
CA GLY A 63 8.72 -10.97 -5.25
C GLY A 63 9.31 -10.94 -3.84
N ARG A 64 9.01 -9.92 -3.03
CA ARG A 64 9.44 -9.83 -1.62
C ARG A 64 8.26 -9.56 -0.71
N GLY A 65 8.29 -10.13 0.48
CA GLY A 65 7.24 -10.00 1.49
C GLY A 65 7.76 -9.95 2.91
N THR A 66 6.84 -9.90 3.87
CA THR A 66 7.17 -9.80 5.31
C THR A 66 7.97 -11.00 5.81
N THR A 67 7.75 -12.18 5.23
CA THR A 67 8.50 -13.41 5.56
C THR A 67 9.99 -13.27 5.23
N ASP A 68 10.32 -12.67 4.08
CA ASP A 68 11.72 -12.46 3.67
C ASP A 68 12.42 -11.46 4.59
N ALA A 69 11.69 -10.45 5.05
CA ALA A 69 12.17 -9.47 6.02
C ALA A 69 12.52 -10.13 7.37
N ILE A 70 11.61 -10.98 7.87
CA ILE A 70 11.81 -11.73 9.13
C ILE A 70 13.01 -12.67 9.00
N PHE A 71 13.09 -13.43 7.91
CA PHE A 71 14.20 -14.33 7.67
C PHE A 71 15.54 -13.58 7.60
N THR A 72 15.60 -12.49 6.84
CA THR A 72 16.82 -11.67 6.74
C THR A 72 17.24 -11.13 8.11
N PHE A 73 16.28 -10.67 8.91
CA PHE A 73 16.53 -10.18 10.26
C PHE A 73 17.10 -11.28 11.18
N GLN A 74 16.53 -12.49 11.13
CA GLN A 74 17.01 -13.63 11.90
C GLN A 74 18.45 -13.99 11.52
N GLN A 75 18.79 -14.00 10.23
CA GLN A 75 20.15 -14.28 9.74
C GLN A 75 21.19 -13.22 10.10
N ILE A 76 20.77 -11.98 10.40
CA ILE A 76 21.68 -10.93 10.87
C ILE A 76 21.95 -11.04 12.38
N LEU A 77 21.00 -11.59 13.14
CA LEU A 77 21.13 -11.75 14.59
C LEU A 77 21.91 -13.00 15.01
N GLU A 78 21.97 -14.01 14.13
CA GLU A 78 22.86 -15.18 14.24
C GLU A 78 24.33 -14.78 14.05
#